data_AF-A0A525C8H7-F1
#
_entry.id   AF-A0A525C8H7-F1
#
_cell.length_a   1.000
_cell.length_b   1.000
_cell.length_c   1.000
_cell.angle_alpha   90.00
_cell.angle_beta   90.00
_cell.angle_gamma   90.00
#
_symmetry.space_group_name_H-M   'P 1'
#
loop_
_entity.id
_entity.type
_entity.pdbx_description
1 polymer ?
#
loop_
_entity_poly.entity_id
_entity_poly.type
_entity_poly.pdbx_seq_one_letter_code
_entity_poly.pdbx_strand_id
1 'polypeptide(L)'
;MPEIIGAIVGIAVLLILFKPFFGGMSGFWECIKFWLTPDIISLFRGNWGADWFAEMKLGLWLCCGGAGGFAAYSVIHKLLI
;
A
#
# COMPACT_ATOMS: atom_id res chain seq x y z
N MET A 1 -5.04 -12.16 -21.40
CA MET A 1 -5.16 -12.18 -19.92
C MET A 1 -4.72 -10.83 -19.35
N PRO A 2 -5.43 -9.73 -19.64
CA PRO A 2 -5.12 -8.39 -19.11
C PRO A 2 -5.15 -8.32 -17.57
N GLU A 3 -5.94 -9.19 -16.93
CA GLU A 3 -6.08 -9.30 -15.48
C GLU A 3 -4.76 -9.71 -14.82
N ILE A 4 -4.09 -10.72 -15.40
CA ILE A 4 -2.80 -11.21 -14.89
C ILE A 4 -1.73 -10.13 -15.02
N ILE A 5 -1.72 -9.40 -16.14
CA ILE A 5 -0.75 -8.34 -16.36
C ILE A 5 -1.00 -7.18 -15.38
N GLY A 6 -2.27 -6.80 -15.16
CA GLY A 6 -2.63 -5.81 -14.15
C GLY A 6 -2.17 -6.22 -12.74
N ALA A 7 -2.38 -7.48 -12.34
CA ALA A 7 -1.92 -7.99 -11.05
C ALA A 7 -0.38 -7.95 -10.93
N ILE A 8 0.36 -8.37 -11.96
CA ILE A 8 1.82 -8.32 -11.98
C ILE A 8 2.32 -6.87 -11.84
N VAL A 9 1.73 -5.93 -12.57
CA VAL A 9 2.11 -4.52 -12.50
C VAL A 9 1.81 -3.94 -11.12
N GLY A 10 0.64 -4.24 -10.54
CA GLY A 10 0.30 -3.79 -9.19
C GLY A 10 1.28 -4.30 -8.14
N ILE A 11 1.64 -5.59 -8.19
CA ILE A 11 2.65 -6.18 -7.31
C ILE A 11 4.03 -5.53 -7.53
N ALA A 12 4.43 -5.32 -8.77
CA ALA A 12 5.70 -4.67 -9.09
C ALA A 12 5.77 -3.24 -8.51
N VAL A 13 4.68 -2.46 -8.63
CA VAL A 13 4.59 -1.13 -8.04
C VAL A 13 4.72 -1.19 -6.51
N LEU A 14 4.04 -2.14 -5.85
CA LEU A 14 4.17 -2.34 -4.40
C LEU A 14 5.61 -2.67 -4.00
N LEU A 15 6.29 -3.57 -4.72
CA LEU A 15 7.68 -3.93 -4.44
C LEU A 15 8.64 -2.76 -4.62
N ILE A 16 8.46 -1.96 -5.68
CA ILE A 16 9.29 -0.77 -5.95
C ILE A 16 9.10 0.28 -4.85
N LEU A 17 7.84 0.50 -4.44
CA LEU A 17 7.50 1.50 -3.42
C LEU A 17 7.77 1.04 -1.99
N PHE A 18 8.02 -0.25 -1.76
CA PHE A 18 8.25 -0.79 -0.42
C PHE A 18 9.41 -0.10 0.31
N LYS A 19 10.58 -0.03 -0.33
CA LYS A 19 11.78 0.59 0.27
C LYS A 19 11.61 2.09 0.56
N PRO A 20 11.11 2.93 -0.37
CA PRO A 20 10.94 4.36 -0.08
C PRO A 20 9.85 4.65 0.96
N PHE A 21 8.81 3.82 1.09
CA PHE A 21 7.76 4.03 2.08
C PHE A 21 8.17 3.58 3.49
N PHE A 22 8.76 2.38 3.59
CA PHE A 22 8.97 1.71 4.89
C PHE A 22 10.43 1.65 5.31
N GLY A 23 11.40 1.96 4.43
CA GLY A 23 12.83 1.85 4.70
C GLY A 23 13.35 0.40 4.84
N GLY A 24 12.48 -0.54 5.21
CA GLY A 24 12.78 -1.96 5.36
C GLY A 24 11.65 -2.72 6.07
N MET A 25 11.90 -3.99 6.37
CA MET A 25 10.92 -4.90 6.96
C MET A 25 10.45 -4.46 8.36
N SER A 26 11.34 -3.85 9.16
CA SER A 26 10.99 -3.35 10.49
C SER A 26 9.91 -2.26 10.44
N GLY A 27 10.11 -1.24 9.59
CA GLY A 27 9.14 -0.15 9.45
C GLY A 27 7.81 -0.60 8.85
N PHE A 28 7.83 -1.62 7.99
CA PHE A 28 6.61 -2.23 7.47
C PHE A 28 5.80 -2.93 8.55
N TRP A 29 6.45 -3.75 9.38
CA TRP A 29 5.78 -4.44 10.49
C TRP A 29 5.22 -3.47 11.53
N GLU A 30 5.89 -2.35 11.79
CA GLU A 30 5.36 -1.29 12.63
C GLU A 30 4.07 -0.71 12.04
N CYS A 31 4.06 -0.37 10.75
CA CYS A 31 2.86 0.15 10.09
C CYS A 31 1.71 -0.88 10.09
N ILE A 32 2.00 -2.16 9.86
CA ILE A 32 0.98 -3.24 9.97
C ILE A 32 0.43 -3.33 11.39
N LYS A 33 1.31 -3.30 12.40
CA LYS A 33 0.88 -3.35 13.80
C LYS A 33 -0.03 -2.19 14.12
N PHE A 34 0.28 -0.98 13.67
CA PHE A 34 -0.60 0.18 13.85
C PHE A 34 -1.95 -0.02 13.16
N TRP A 35 -1.96 -0.45 11.90
CA TRP A 35 -3.20 -0.68 11.14
C TRP A 35 -4.10 -1.79 11.73
N LEU A 36 -3.51 -2.80 12.40
CA LEU A 36 -4.24 -3.86 13.10
C LEU A 36 -4.57 -3.53 14.56
N THR A 37 -3.97 -2.48 15.13
CA THR A 37 -4.24 -2.07 16.49
C THR A 37 -5.49 -1.19 16.48
N PRO A 38 -6.59 -1.60 17.13
CA PRO A 38 -7.81 -0.78 17.14
C PRO A 38 -7.54 0.59 17.78
N ASP A 39 -8.06 1.66 17.16
CA ASP A 39 -7.92 3.08 17.53
C ASP A 39 -8.08 3.39 19.03
N ILE A 40 -8.85 2.57 19.74
CA ILE A 40 -9.11 2.66 21.18
C ILE A 40 -7.82 2.58 22.02
N ILE A 41 -6.81 1.82 21.56
CA ILE A 41 -5.52 1.67 22.27
C ILE A 41 -4.55 2.80 21.90
N SER A 42 -4.61 3.30 20.67
CA SER A 42 -3.82 4.44 20.19
C SER A 42 -4.18 5.74 20.93
N LEU A 43 -5.48 5.95 21.18
CA LEU A 43 -6.01 7.10 21.89
C LEU A 43 -5.36 7.33 23.28
N PHE A 44 -5.06 6.24 24.01
CA PHE A 44 -4.47 6.26 25.34
C PHE A 44 -2.94 6.45 25.36
N ARG A 45 -2.24 6.29 24.23
CA ARG A 45 -0.77 6.42 24.14
C ARG A 45 -0.27 7.83 23.82
N GLY A 46 -1.15 8.76 23.44
CA GLY A 46 -0.80 10.17 23.23
C GLY A 46 0.11 10.46 22.04
N ASN A 47 0.35 9.50 21.14
CA ASN A 47 1.30 9.61 20.02
C ASN A 47 0.61 9.63 18.65
N TRP A 48 -0.50 10.37 18.56
CA TRP A 48 -1.43 10.39 17.43
C TRP A 48 -0.79 10.70 16.08
N GLY A 49 0.25 11.55 16.04
CA GLY A 49 0.88 11.98 14.79
C GLY A 49 1.73 10.90 14.11
N ALA A 50 2.42 10.07 14.89
CA ALA A 50 3.24 8.99 14.35
C ALA A 50 2.38 7.81 13.87
N ASP A 51 1.32 7.49 14.62
CA ASP A 51 0.35 6.43 14.29
C ASP A 51 -0.39 6.77 12.97
N TRP A 52 -0.93 7.99 12.85
CA TRP A 52 -1.61 8.44 11.63
C TRP A 52 -0.69 8.42 10.40
N PHE A 53 0.57 8.80 10.56
CA PHE A 53 1.52 8.83 9.44
C PHE A 53 1.90 7.42 8.98
N ALA A 54 2.06 6.47 9.91
CA ALA A 54 2.32 5.07 9.60
C ALA A 54 1.12 4.41 8.89
N GLU A 55 -0.09 4.69 9.36
CA GLU A 55 -1.33 4.16 8.80
C GLU A 55 -1.60 4.73 7.40
N MET A 56 -1.47 6.05 7.23
CA MET A 56 -1.60 6.73 5.94
C MET A 56 -0.57 6.22 4.92
N LYS A 57 0.68 5.97 5.33
CA LYS A 57 1.70 5.38 4.44
C LYS A 57 1.28 4.02 3.91
N LEU A 58 0.75 3.16 4.78
CA LEU A 58 0.38 1.81 4.40
C LEU A 58 -0.84 1.81 3.45
N GLY A 59 -1.83 2.66 3.73
CA GLY A 59 -2.95 2.90 2.83
C GLY A 59 -2.53 3.46 1.48
N LEU A 60 -1.67 4.49 1.46
CA LEU A 60 -1.18 5.11 0.22
C LEU A 60 -0.34 4.12 -0.62
N TRP A 61 0.47 3.29 0.03
CA TRP A 61 1.23 2.23 -0.64
C TRP A 61 0.32 1.23 -1.34
N LEU A 62 -0.73 0.73 -0.65
CA LEU A 62 -1.73 -0.16 -1.24
C LEU A 62 -2.51 0.50 -2.39
N CYS A 63 -2.89 1.76 -2.22
CA CYS A 63 -3.56 2.55 -3.26
C CYS A 63 -2.69 2.70 -4.52
N CYS A 64 -1.39 2.95 -4.38
CA CYS A 64 -0.47 3.03 -5.52
C CYS A 64 -0.38 1.70 -6.27
N GLY A 65 -0.27 0.58 -5.55
CA GLY A 65 -0.29 -0.76 -6.14
C GLY A 65 -1.58 -1.07 -6.89
N GLY A 66 -2.73 -0.83 -6.25
CA GLY A 66 -4.05 -1.05 -6.83
C GLY A 66 -4.31 -0.15 -8.05
N ALA A 67 -4.00 1.14 -7.96
CA ALA A 67 -4.15 2.09 -9.05
C ALA A 67 -3.23 1.75 -10.23
N GLY A 68 -1.97 1.38 -9.96
CA GLY A 68 -1.02 0.94 -10.99
C GLY A 68 -1.49 -0.30 -11.74
N GLY A 69 -1.98 -1.31 -11.01
CA GLY A 69 -2.54 -2.52 -11.59
C GLY A 69 -3.82 -2.28 -12.39
N PHE A 70 -4.73 -1.45 -11.87
CA PHE A 70 -5.98 -1.08 -12.55
C PHE A 70 -5.72 -0.27 -13.82
N ALA A 71 -4.76 0.66 -13.79
CA ALA A 71 -4.36 1.42 -14.96
C ALA A 71 -3.78 0.50 -16.05
N ALA A 72 -2.89 -0.42 -15.68
CA ALA A 72 -2.33 -1.40 -16.60
C ALA A 72 -3.41 -2.30 -17.22
N TYR A 73 -4.34 -2.82 -16.41
CA TYR A 73 -5.49 -3.56 -16.89
C TYR A 73 -6.31 -2.74 -17.90
N SER A 74 -6.66 -1.50 -17.56
CA SER A 74 -7.50 -0.63 -18.38
C SER A 74 -6.87 -0.30 -19.73
N VAL A 75 -5.56 -0.07 -19.76
CA VAL A 75 -4.82 0.22 -21.00
C VAL A 75 -4.74 -1.02 -21.88
N ILE A 76 -4.38 -2.18 -21.32
CA ILE A 76 -4.24 -3.42 -22.09
C ILE A 76 -5.59 -3.92 -22.60
N HIS A 77 -6.64 -3.80 -21.79
CA HIS A 77 -8.00 -4.15 -22.21
C HIS A 77 -8.46 -3.30 -23.39
N LYS A 78 -8.20 -1.99 -23.37
CA LYS A 78 -8.49 -1.08 -24.50
C LYS A 78 -7.66 -1.35 -25.77
N LEU A 79 -6.49 -1.96 -25.64
CA LEU A 79 -5.64 -2.30 -26.80
C LEU A 79 -6.01 -3.63 -27.45
N LEU A 80 -6.74 -4.49 -26.75
CA LEU A 80 -7.14 -5.83 -27.20
C LEU A 80 -8.57 -5.90 -27.76
N ILE A 81 -9.35 -4.81 -27.62
CA ILE A 81 -10.72 -4.64 -28.13
C ILE A 81 -10.71 -3.50 -29.14
#